data_AF-A0A9P1HBR1-F1
#
_entry.id   AF-A0A9P1HBR1-F1
#
_cell.length_a   1.000
_cell.length_b   1.000
_cell.length_c   1.000
_cell.angle_alpha   90.00
_cell.angle_beta   90.00
_cell.angle_gamma   90.00
#
_symmetry.space_group_name_H-M   'P 1'
#
loop_
_entity.id
_entity.type
_entity.pdbx_description
1 polymer ?
#
loop_
_entity_poly.entity_id
_entity_poly.type
_entity_poly.pdbx_seq_one_letter_code
_entity_poly.pdbx_strand_id
1 'polypeptide(L)'
;MKSFLSIASTAGLVAGSYIAQIPLGDGQIADKASPAVVGSRKEIDSEALQATVDADKLFDMAKDLYKIAKRSEDEYNHPTRVIGSEGHAGTLEYIHKVLGRDGVRDYYDVSNQVFPAIISDVNNYRLVLGQLVPNSTTPFRDFPKEVAGRIVVIRRGECNYSQKSANAGRAGAVSAVIVNSEDAVLHGTLGDPHPDHVPTFGISLGDGKPVLDTLEKGEALDAIAYMDAELKTVHTTNVIAQTKGGDQDNCVMLGAHSDGVSEGPGINDDGSGTISLLQVATELTAFEVNNCVRFAWWSGEEEGLLGSDYYVEQLTPEENLEIRVFMDYDMMASPNFAYQIYNATNAENPVGSQELRDLYIDWYTQQGLNYTFIPFDGRSDYSAFILNGIPGGGIATGAEGVKTKEEEEIFGGVAGDWYDPCYHQLCDDLDNVNMTAWEVNTKLIAHSVATYAKSLDGLPERSLDVSKKAVPFTRKDLLVTSRPSASASVTYLPTESKSGHRSRLRGSGRRAQRLFCMSSNSAEDDREEPEDEDSIDDCLELDFGSEPWRLSRSDGVVATGISSLWVPDSEADMST
;
A
#
# COMPACT_ATOMS: atom_id res chain seq x y z
N MET A 1 -70.25 -0.26 -36.64
CA MET A 1 -70.19 0.45 -35.34
C MET A 1 -69.51 -0.47 -34.33
N LYS A 2 -68.52 0.01 -33.56
CA LYS A 2 -67.91 -0.56 -32.32
C LYS A 2 -67.58 -2.07 -32.24
N SER A 3 -66.47 -2.58 -31.67
CA SER A 3 -65.13 -2.07 -31.29
C SER A 3 -64.28 -3.30 -30.81
N PHE A 4 -62.97 -3.10 -30.59
CA PHE A 4 -62.00 -3.97 -29.88
C PHE A 4 -61.31 -5.16 -30.60
N LEU A 5 -59.97 -5.07 -30.64
CA LEU A 5 -58.87 -6.03 -30.40
C LEU A 5 -59.10 -7.56 -30.61
N SER A 6 -58.12 -8.39 -31.04
CA SER A 6 -56.66 -8.30 -30.82
C SER A 6 -55.80 -9.14 -31.79
N ILE A 7 -54.52 -8.74 -31.93
CA ILE A 7 -53.27 -9.48 -32.26
C ILE A 7 -53.34 -10.85 -32.99
N ALA A 8 -52.57 -10.97 -34.09
CA ALA A 8 -51.98 -12.23 -34.54
C ALA A 8 -50.60 -12.03 -35.22
N SER A 9 -49.58 -12.74 -34.70
CA SER A 9 -48.34 -13.23 -35.35
C SER A 9 -47.70 -12.52 -36.56
N THR A 10 -46.39 -12.25 -36.49
CA THR A 10 -45.36 -13.00 -37.28
C THR A 10 -43.94 -12.68 -36.80
N ALA A 11 -42.97 -13.57 -37.08
CA ALA A 11 -41.55 -13.37 -36.76
C ALA A 11 -40.81 -12.58 -37.87
N GLY A 12 -39.80 -11.80 -37.50
CA GLY A 12 -38.90 -11.10 -38.42
C GLY A 12 -37.49 -11.72 -38.44
N LEU A 13 -36.83 -11.72 -39.59
CA LEU A 13 -35.49 -12.30 -39.76
C LEU A 13 -34.38 -11.37 -39.28
N VAL A 14 -33.24 -11.98 -38.94
CA VAL A 14 -31.94 -11.31 -38.77
C VAL A 14 -31.55 -10.57 -40.05
N ALA A 15 -31.06 -9.33 -39.91
CA ALA A 15 -30.38 -8.59 -40.96
C ALA A 15 -29.02 -8.09 -40.44
N GLY A 16 -27.94 -8.66 -40.95
CA GLY A 16 -26.59 -8.21 -40.62
C GLY A 16 -26.18 -7.01 -41.48
N SER A 17 -25.67 -5.95 -40.85
CA SER A 17 -25.16 -4.75 -41.53
C SER A 17 -23.65 -4.70 -41.43
N TYR A 18 -22.96 -4.98 -42.53
CA TYR A 18 -21.51 -4.72 -42.65
C TYR A 18 -21.24 -3.22 -42.56
N ILE A 19 -20.35 -2.81 -41.66
CA ILE A 19 -19.68 -1.50 -41.71
C ILE A 19 -18.34 -1.70 -42.43
N ALA A 20 -18.05 -0.84 -43.40
CA ALA A 20 -16.94 -1.06 -44.34
C ALA A 20 -15.58 -0.63 -43.76
N GLN A 21 -14.56 -1.45 -43.98
CA GLN A 21 -13.17 -1.02 -43.88
C GLN A 21 -12.87 -0.02 -45.02
N ILE A 22 -12.20 1.09 -44.68
CA ILE A 22 -11.71 2.08 -45.65
C ILE A 22 -10.19 1.92 -45.76
N PRO A 23 -9.63 1.60 -46.94
CA PRO A 23 -8.19 1.52 -47.12
C PRO A 23 -7.58 2.92 -47.23
N LEU A 24 -6.60 3.22 -46.37
CA LEU A 24 -5.72 4.37 -46.55
C LEU A 24 -4.57 3.96 -47.50
N GLY A 25 -4.50 4.62 -48.66
CA GLY A 25 -3.50 4.35 -49.69
C GLY A 25 -2.22 5.18 -49.55
N ASP A 26 -1.19 4.79 -50.31
CA ASP A 26 0.17 5.32 -50.20
C ASP A 26 0.31 6.83 -50.41
N GLY A 27 1.14 7.42 -49.54
CA GLY A 27 2.29 8.21 -50.01
C GLY A 27 2.02 9.56 -50.70
N GLN A 28 1.81 10.60 -49.90
CA GLN A 28 2.39 11.90 -50.22
C GLN A 28 3.21 12.42 -49.03
N ILE A 29 4.40 12.93 -49.32
CA ILE A 29 5.31 13.54 -48.33
C ILE A 29 4.70 14.89 -47.95
N ALA A 30 4.17 14.98 -46.73
CA ALA A 30 3.82 16.25 -46.12
C ALA A 30 5.10 16.93 -45.59
N ASP A 31 5.27 18.22 -45.89
CA ASP A 31 6.41 19.00 -45.42
C ASP A 31 6.49 19.04 -43.89
N LYS A 32 7.71 19.17 -43.36
CA LYS A 32 7.92 19.40 -41.93
C LYS A 32 7.20 20.67 -41.48
N ALA A 33 6.09 20.51 -40.75
CA ALA A 33 5.53 21.60 -39.97
C ALA A 33 6.57 22.05 -38.94
N SER A 34 7.02 23.30 -39.04
CA SER A 34 7.85 23.90 -37.99
C SER A 34 7.08 23.88 -36.66
N PRO A 35 7.74 23.58 -35.52
CA PRO A 35 7.11 23.71 -34.22
C PRO A 35 6.52 25.11 -34.05
N ALA A 36 5.31 25.20 -33.50
CA ALA A 36 4.81 26.45 -32.98
C ALA A 36 5.76 26.93 -31.88
N VAL A 37 6.12 28.22 -31.87
CA VAL A 37 7.04 28.78 -30.87
C VAL A 37 6.28 28.94 -29.55
N VAL A 38 6.18 27.83 -28.81
CA VAL A 38 5.98 27.85 -27.36
C VAL A 38 7.16 28.65 -26.78
N GLY A 39 6.87 29.57 -25.85
CA GLY A 39 7.95 30.27 -25.14
C GLY A 39 8.80 29.26 -24.39
N SER A 40 10.13 29.34 -24.53
CA SER A 40 11.06 28.44 -23.85
C SER A 40 10.72 28.36 -22.36
N ARG A 41 10.47 27.16 -21.86
CA ARG A 41 10.24 26.94 -20.44
C ARG A 41 11.58 27.15 -19.70
N LYS A 42 11.54 27.21 -18.38
CA LYS A 42 12.77 27.35 -17.58
C LYS A 42 13.42 25.99 -17.41
N GLU A 43 14.75 25.90 -17.38
CA GLU A 43 15.42 24.71 -16.87
C GLU A 43 14.87 24.36 -15.48
N ILE A 44 14.57 23.08 -15.22
CA ILE A 44 14.03 22.62 -13.94
C ILE A 44 14.93 23.04 -12.77
N ASP A 45 14.33 23.67 -11.75
CA ASP A 45 14.99 24.16 -10.56
C ASP A 45 14.17 23.81 -9.31
N SER A 46 14.87 23.38 -8.27
CA SER A 46 14.23 22.77 -7.10
C SER A 46 13.63 23.82 -6.15
N GLU A 47 14.30 24.95 -5.94
CA GLU A 47 13.74 26.06 -5.14
C GLU A 47 12.52 26.66 -5.86
N ALA A 48 12.60 26.82 -7.18
CA ALA A 48 11.52 27.36 -7.99
C ALA A 48 10.26 26.47 -8.02
N LEU A 49 10.39 25.15 -8.11
CA LEU A 49 9.22 24.25 -8.07
C LEU A 49 8.64 24.16 -6.65
N GLN A 50 9.47 24.07 -5.60
CA GLN A 50 9.03 24.15 -4.20
C GLN A 50 8.24 25.44 -3.90
N ALA A 51 8.63 26.56 -4.52
CA ALA A 51 7.95 27.85 -4.36
C ALA A 51 6.59 27.96 -5.10
N THR A 52 6.16 26.95 -5.86
CA THR A 52 4.82 26.88 -6.48
C THR A 52 3.79 26.10 -5.64
N VAL A 53 4.28 25.32 -4.67
CA VAL A 53 3.45 24.56 -3.71
C VAL A 53 2.69 25.52 -2.80
N ASP A 54 1.39 25.29 -2.65
CA ASP A 54 0.44 26.24 -2.08
C ASP A 54 -0.64 25.48 -1.30
N ALA A 55 -0.71 25.73 0.02
CA ALA A 55 -1.63 25.04 0.93
C ALA A 55 -3.11 25.40 0.70
N ASP A 56 -3.41 26.64 0.29
CA ASP A 56 -4.79 27.03 -0.02
C ASP A 56 -5.27 26.29 -1.28
N LYS A 57 -4.40 26.13 -2.29
CA LYS A 57 -4.68 25.28 -3.46
C LYS A 57 -4.88 23.81 -3.07
N LEU A 58 -4.00 23.23 -2.23
CA LEU A 58 -4.14 21.84 -1.77
C LEU A 58 -5.50 21.63 -1.10
N PHE A 59 -5.87 22.53 -0.19
CA PHE A 59 -7.15 22.44 0.54
C PHE A 59 -8.38 22.75 -0.33
N ASP A 60 -8.28 23.60 -1.36
CA ASP A 60 -9.34 23.77 -2.36
C ASP A 60 -9.51 22.53 -3.25
N MET A 61 -8.43 21.82 -3.58
CA MET A 61 -8.48 20.53 -4.27
C MET A 61 -9.08 19.44 -3.36
N ALA A 62 -8.77 19.45 -2.05
CA ALA A 62 -9.38 18.55 -1.07
C ALA A 62 -10.90 18.73 -1.00
N LYS A 63 -11.38 19.99 -1.00
CA LYS A 63 -12.82 20.32 -1.04
C LYS A 63 -13.49 19.79 -2.31
N ASP A 64 -12.81 19.78 -3.45
CA ASP A 64 -13.36 19.18 -4.68
C ASP A 64 -13.37 17.65 -4.62
N LEU A 65 -12.33 17.01 -4.07
CA LEU A 65 -12.28 15.56 -3.86
C LEU A 65 -13.35 15.07 -2.85
N TYR A 66 -13.57 15.80 -1.77
CA TYR A 66 -14.64 15.49 -0.82
C TYR A 66 -16.05 15.62 -1.43
N LYS A 67 -16.27 16.59 -2.33
CA LYS A 67 -17.53 16.67 -3.12
C LYS A 67 -17.68 15.50 -4.11
N ILE A 68 -16.57 14.88 -4.51
CA ILE A 68 -16.55 13.71 -5.38
C ILE A 68 -16.86 12.44 -4.59
N ALA A 69 -16.25 12.24 -3.42
CA ALA A 69 -16.58 11.14 -2.51
C ALA A 69 -18.09 11.09 -2.16
N LYS A 70 -18.74 12.26 -2.12
CA LYS A 70 -20.20 12.37 -1.89
C LYS A 70 -21.09 11.84 -3.01
N ARG A 71 -20.56 11.51 -4.20
CA ARG A 71 -21.33 10.82 -5.24
C ARG A 71 -21.78 9.42 -4.78
N SER A 72 -21.02 8.80 -3.88
CA SER A 72 -21.29 7.49 -3.29
C SER A 72 -22.36 7.51 -2.18
N GLU A 73 -22.86 8.68 -1.77
CA GLU A 73 -23.84 8.81 -0.66
C GLU A 73 -25.16 8.05 -0.91
N ASP A 74 -25.59 7.90 -2.16
CA ASP A 74 -26.82 7.15 -2.52
C ASP A 74 -26.65 5.61 -2.44
N GLU A 75 -25.41 5.11 -2.41
CA GLU A 75 -25.08 3.66 -2.39
C GLU A 75 -24.56 3.22 -1.01
N TYR A 76 -23.59 3.95 -0.45
CA TYR A 76 -22.95 3.64 0.83
C TYR A 76 -23.58 4.38 2.03
N ASN A 77 -24.58 5.26 1.79
CA ASN A 77 -25.21 6.12 2.81
C ASN A 77 -24.23 7.14 3.46
N HIS A 78 -23.00 7.28 2.94
CA HIS A 78 -22.00 8.27 3.33
C HIS A 78 -20.99 8.50 2.19
N PRO A 79 -20.05 9.47 2.29
CA PRO A 79 -19.04 9.68 1.27
C PRO A 79 -17.99 8.56 1.31
N THR A 80 -17.59 8.05 0.15
CA THR A 80 -16.43 7.15 -0.03
C THR A 80 -15.89 7.22 -1.46
N ARG A 81 -14.62 6.88 -1.65
CA ARG A 81 -13.93 6.76 -2.95
C ARG A 81 -13.51 5.31 -3.26
N VAL A 82 -14.11 4.32 -2.60
CA VAL A 82 -13.79 2.89 -2.81
C VAL A 82 -13.94 2.46 -4.27
N ILE A 83 -13.00 1.66 -4.74
CA ILE A 83 -12.89 1.19 -6.11
C ILE A 83 -14.23 0.68 -6.67
N GLY A 84 -14.61 1.20 -7.83
CA GLY A 84 -15.88 0.88 -8.49
C GLY A 84 -17.08 1.75 -8.10
N SER A 85 -17.01 2.51 -6.99
CA SER A 85 -18.05 3.47 -6.62
C SER A 85 -18.09 4.69 -7.55
N GLU A 86 -19.21 5.41 -7.56
CA GLU A 86 -19.35 6.72 -8.25
C GLU A 86 -18.36 7.77 -7.72
N GLY A 87 -17.92 7.67 -6.46
CA GLY A 87 -16.87 8.50 -5.88
C GLY A 87 -15.48 8.17 -6.44
N HIS A 88 -15.17 6.89 -6.67
CA HIS A 88 -13.93 6.49 -7.35
C HIS A 88 -13.92 6.94 -8.82
N ALA A 89 -14.98 6.61 -9.55
CA ALA A 89 -15.15 7.03 -10.95
C ALA A 89 -15.05 8.55 -11.10
N GLY A 90 -15.68 9.30 -10.19
CA GLY A 90 -15.57 10.76 -10.12
C GLY A 90 -14.18 11.30 -9.77
N THR A 91 -13.33 10.49 -9.13
CA THR A 91 -11.93 10.84 -8.81
C THR A 91 -11.04 10.65 -10.03
N LEU A 92 -11.22 9.55 -10.77
CA LEU A 92 -10.60 9.34 -12.09
C LEU A 92 -11.00 10.43 -13.08
N GLU A 93 -12.29 10.82 -13.14
CA GLU A 93 -12.75 12.00 -13.91
C GLU A 93 -12.02 13.29 -13.52
N TYR A 94 -11.73 13.47 -12.22
CA TYR A 94 -11.11 14.68 -11.70
C TYR A 94 -9.61 14.76 -12.03
N ILE A 95 -8.88 13.65 -11.89
CA ILE A 95 -7.50 13.50 -12.37
C ILE A 95 -7.43 13.86 -13.87
N HIS A 96 -8.30 13.26 -14.69
CA HIS A 96 -8.43 13.60 -16.12
C HIS A 96 -8.76 15.07 -16.39
N LYS A 97 -9.66 15.67 -15.59
CA LYS A 97 -10.05 17.09 -15.69
C LYS A 97 -8.92 18.06 -15.28
N VAL A 98 -7.95 17.62 -14.47
CA VAL A 98 -6.74 18.40 -14.13
C VAL A 98 -5.71 18.26 -15.25
N LEU A 99 -5.37 17.02 -15.63
CA LEU A 99 -4.37 16.74 -16.67
C LEU A 99 -4.80 17.23 -18.06
N GLY A 100 -6.11 17.21 -18.35
CA GLY A 100 -6.70 17.66 -19.61
C GLY A 100 -6.77 19.18 -19.80
N ARG A 101 -6.30 19.99 -18.85
CA ARG A 101 -6.25 21.47 -18.97
C ARG A 101 -5.28 21.91 -20.06
N ASP A 102 -5.62 23.00 -20.74
CA ASP A 102 -4.72 23.63 -21.73
C ASP A 102 -3.35 23.95 -21.09
N GLY A 103 -2.26 23.66 -21.80
CA GLY A 103 -0.89 23.75 -21.28
C GLY A 103 -0.42 22.50 -20.50
N VAL A 104 -1.29 21.87 -19.70
CA VAL A 104 -0.97 20.61 -18.98
C VAL A 104 -0.99 19.43 -19.95
N ARG A 105 -2.10 19.25 -20.68
CA ARG A 105 -2.29 18.19 -21.68
C ARG A 105 -1.26 18.26 -22.82
N ASP A 106 -0.68 19.43 -23.05
CA ASP A 106 0.33 19.61 -24.10
C ASP A 106 1.73 19.22 -23.60
N TYR A 107 1.97 19.17 -22.29
CA TYR A 107 3.24 18.76 -21.65
C TYR A 107 3.33 17.25 -21.37
N TYR A 108 2.21 16.61 -21.02
CA TYR A 108 2.13 15.18 -20.72
C TYR A 108 1.52 14.36 -21.86
N ASP A 109 2.07 13.18 -22.15
CA ASP A 109 1.28 12.10 -22.73
C ASP A 109 0.56 11.39 -21.58
N VAL A 110 -0.77 11.28 -21.68
CA VAL A 110 -1.65 10.73 -20.64
C VAL A 110 -2.31 9.47 -21.17
N SER A 111 -2.20 8.37 -20.44
CA SER A 111 -2.73 7.06 -20.79
C SER A 111 -3.52 6.44 -19.65
N ASN A 112 -4.44 5.54 -20.03
CA ASN A 112 -5.28 4.77 -19.11
C ASN A 112 -4.92 3.30 -19.25
N GLN A 113 -4.47 2.69 -18.17
CA GLN A 113 -4.31 1.25 -18.07
C GLN A 113 -5.57 0.69 -17.38
N VAL A 114 -6.51 0.22 -18.19
CA VAL A 114 -7.77 -0.38 -17.73
C VAL A 114 -7.53 -1.83 -17.36
N PHE A 115 -7.99 -2.27 -16.18
CA PHE A 115 -7.88 -3.65 -15.72
C PHE A 115 -9.09 -4.09 -14.89
N PRO A 116 -9.40 -5.40 -14.83
CA PRO A 116 -10.48 -5.94 -14.00
C PRO A 116 -10.00 -6.22 -12.56
N ALA A 117 -10.89 -6.00 -11.58
CA ALA A 117 -10.62 -6.27 -10.16
C ALA A 117 -11.76 -7.07 -9.49
N ILE A 118 -11.36 -8.05 -8.67
CA ILE A 118 -12.11 -9.07 -7.91
C ILE A 118 -13.17 -8.67 -6.83
N ILE A 119 -13.64 -7.42 -6.71
CA ILE A 119 -14.17 -6.88 -5.43
C ILE A 119 -15.27 -7.74 -4.76
N SER A 120 -15.35 -7.69 -3.42
CA SER A 120 -16.09 -8.65 -2.61
C SER A 120 -17.02 -8.00 -1.56
N ASP A 121 -18.30 -7.86 -1.87
CA ASP A 121 -19.29 -7.25 -0.97
C ASP A 121 -19.86 -8.24 0.05
N VAL A 122 -19.65 -8.01 1.36
CA VAL A 122 -20.23 -8.83 2.43
C VAL A 122 -21.61 -8.32 2.86
N ASN A 123 -22.62 -8.66 2.06
CA ASN A 123 -24.03 -8.26 2.23
C ASN A 123 -24.62 -8.53 3.62
N ASN A 124 -24.29 -9.66 4.25
CA ASN A 124 -24.82 -10.04 5.57
C ASN A 124 -23.95 -11.12 6.22
N TYR A 125 -23.61 -10.96 7.49
CA TYR A 125 -22.81 -11.94 8.22
C TYR A 125 -23.28 -12.12 9.67
N ARG A 126 -22.99 -13.29 10.25
CA ARG A 126 -23.30 -13.60 11.65
C ARG A 126 -22.37 -14.67 12.19
N LEU A 127 -21.70 -14.36 13.30
CA LEU A 127 -20.90 -15.30 14.09
C LEU A 127 -21.52 -15.46 15.49
N VAL A 128 -21.53 -16.68 16.03
CA VAL A 128 -21.90 -17.02 17.42
C VAL A 128 -21.03 -18.16 17.89
N LEU A 129 -20.41 -18.05 19.07
CA LEU A 129 -19.52 -19.07 19.63
C LEU A 129 -19.94 -19.39 21.08
N GLY A 130 -20.76 -20.43 21.25
CA GLY A 130 -21.20 -21.01 22.54
C GLY A 130 -22.57 -20.55 23.03
N GLN A 131 -22.76 -20.57 24.35
CA GLN A 131 -23.84 -19.82 25.01
C GLN A 131 -23.51 -18.33 25.17
N LEU A 132 -22.26 -17.96 24.91
CA LEU A 132 -21.92 -16.58 24.58
C LEU A 132 -22.50 -16.31 23.17
N VAL A 133 -23.07 -15.13 22.98
CA VAL A 133 -22.69 -14.35 21.80
C VAL A 133 -21.48 -13.58 22.28
N PRO A 134 -20.25 -14.09 22.10
CA PRO A 134 -19.09 -13.29 22.41
C PRO A 134 -18.88 -12.34 21.25
N ASN A 135 -18.24 -11.20 21.50
CA ASN A 135 -17.70 -10.42 20.40
C ASN A 135 -16.46 -11.13 19.77
N SER A 136 -16.00 -12.24 20.39
CA SER A 136 -15.56 -13.53 19.79
C SER A 136 -14.06 -13.93 19.75
N THR A 137 -13.80 -15.26 19.75
CA THR A 137 -12.72 -15.96 20.48
C THR A 137 -12.31 -17.33 19.87
N THR A 138 -11.06 -17.84 19.99
CA THR A 138 -10.57 -19.09 19.27
C THR A 138 -10.11 -20.24 20.22
N PRO A 139 -9.05 -21.11 20.09
CA PRO A 139 -8.10 -21.52 19.04
C PRO A 139 -8.48 -22.96 18.56
N PHE A 140 -7.66 -23.99 18.29
CA PHE A 140 -6.34 -24.45 18.77
C PHE A 140 -5.52 -25.10 17.64
N ARG A 141 -4.39 -25.71 18.00
CA ARG A 141 -3.33 -26.22 17.14
C ARG A 141 -3.60 -27.63 16.58
N ASP A 142 -2.88 -27.91 15.50
CA ASP A 142 -2.66 -29.19 14.82
C ASP A 142 -3.88 -29.80 14.08
N PHE A 143 -3.68 -30.12 12.80
CA PHE A 143 -4.71 -30.66 11.90
C PHE A 143 -4.53 -32.17 11.62
N PRO A 144 -5.18 -33.06 12.40
CA PRO A 144 -5.49 -34.42 11.93
C PRO A 144 -6.66 -34.39 10.93
N LYS A 145 -7.00 -35.54 10.33
CA LYS A 145 -7.99 -35.66 9.24
C LYS A 145 -9.46 -35.57 9.70
N GLU A 146 -9.73 -34.83 10.77
CA GLU A 146 -11.00 -34.87 11.54
C GLU A 146 -11.71 -33.51 11.72
N VAL A 147 -11.20 -32.42 11.12
CA VAL A 147 -11.86 -31.09 11.17
C VAL A 147 -12.97 -30.90 10.13
N ALA A 148 -13.18 -31.89 9.25
CA ALA A 148 -14.22 -31.88 8.23
C ALA A 148 -15.60 -31.51 8.81
N GLY A 149 -16.23 -30.46 8.27
CA GLY A 149 -17.54 -29.99 8.69
C GLY A 149 -17.55 -29.08 9.93
N ARG A 150 -16.40 -28.59 10.40
CA ARG A 150 -16.30 -27.70 11.59
C ARG A 150 -15.94 -26.26 11.24
N ILE A 151 -16.27 -25.34 12.13
CA ILE A 151 -15.70 -23.99 12.15
C ILE A 151 -14.34 -24.08 12.84
N VAL A 152 -13.29 -23.53 12.23
CA VAL A 152 -11.94 -23.49 12.80
C VAL A 152 -11.58 -22.07 13.23
N VAL A 153 -10.59 -21.99 14.12
CA VAL A 153 -10.49 -20.89 15.07
C VAL A 153 -8.98 -20.68 15.32
N ILE A 154 -8.44 -19.56 14.83
CA ILE A 154 -7.03 -19.36 14.45
C ILE A 154 -6.49 -18.06 15.09
N ARG A 155 -5.20 -18.00 15.43
CA ARG A 155 -4.55 -16.74 15.88
C ARG A 155 -3.89 -15.99 14.69
N ARG A 156 -3.91 -14.65 14.70
CA ARG A 156 -3.01 -13.80 13.90
C ARG A 156 -1.56 -14.16 14.24
N GLY A 157 -0.68 -14.02 13.26
CA GLY A 157 0.71 -14.50 13.27
C GLY A 157 1.24 -14.56 11.84
N GLU A 158 2.38 -15.20 11.64
CA GLU A 158 3.26 -15.03 10.46
C GLU A 158 2.62 -15.41 9.10
N CYS A 159 1.80 -16.46 9.02
CA CYS A 159 1.07 -16.77 7.78
C CYS A 159 0.04 -15.65 7.47
N ASN A 160 -0.17 -15.33 6.19
CA ASN A 160 -1.20 -14.36 5.82
C ASN A 160 -2.63 -14.92 6.01
N TYR A 161 -3.66 -14.06 5.95
CA TYR A 161 -5.06 -14.48 6.17
C TYR A 161 -5.55 -15.44 5.07
N SER A 162 -5.11 -15.25 3.83
CA SER A 162 -5.37 -16.15 2.69
C SER A 162 -4.96 -17.59 2.99
N GLN A 163 -3.73 -17.81 3.44
CA GLN A 163 -3.18 -19.12 3.77
C GLN A 163 -3.91 -19.75 4.95
N LYS A 164 -4.32 -18.97 5.95
CA LYS A 164 -5.13 -19.45 7.08
C LYS A 164 -6.52 -19.93 6.62
N SER A 165 -7.16 -19.21 5.72
CA SER A 165 -8.45 -19.60 5.10
C SER A 165 -8.30 -20.84 4.20
N ALA A 166 -7.34 -20.83 3.28
CA ALA A 166 -7.11 -21.94 2.33
C ALA A 166 -6.70 -23.25 3.04
N ASN A 167 -5.84 -23.18 4.05
CA ASN A 167 -5.47 -24.38 4.82
C ASN A 167 -6.64 -24.91 5.67
N ALA A 168 -7.55 -24.03 6.13
CA ALA A 168 -8.77 -24.45 6.80
C ALA A 168 -9.71 -25.23 5.86
N GLY A 169 -9.97 -24.71 4.66
CA GLY A 169 -10.82 -25.39 3.66
C GLY A 169 -10.20 -26.69 3.14
N ARG A 170 -8.89 -26.74 2.89
CA ARG A 170 -8.16 -27.99 2.55
C ARG A 170 -8.31 -29.07 3.61
N ALA A 171 -8.34 -28.70 4.89
CA ALA A 171 -8.58 -29.62 6.00
C ALA A 171 -10.08 -30.02 6.15
N GLY A 172 -10.98 -29.36 5.41
CA GLY A 172 -12.42 -29.62 5.37
C GLY A 172 -13.26 -28.73 6.29
N ALA A 173 -12.70 -27.64 6.82
CA ALA A 173 -13.48 -26.67 7.59
C ALA A 173 -14.60 -26.03 6.75
N VAL A 174 -15.63 -25.52 7.40
CA VAL A 174 -16.76 -24.80 6.76
C VAL A 174 -16.73 -23.28 6.98
N SER A 175 -15.83 -22.80 7.85
CA SER A 175 -15.55 -21.39 8.13
C SER A 175 -14.30 -21.28 9.00
N ALA A 176 -13.60 -20.14 8.94
CA ALA A 176 -12.48 -19.80 9.79
C ALA A 176 -12.74 -18.51 10.59
N VAL A 177 -12.12 -18.37 11.76
CA VAL A 177 -12.18 -17.14 12.58
C VAL A 177 -10.76 -16.81 13.05
N ILE A 178 -10.29 -15.58 12.86
CA ILE A 178 -8.91 -15.16 13.13
C ILE A 178 -8.89 -14.11 14.25
N VAL A 179 -8.28 -14.43 15.40
CA VAL A 179 -8.05 -13.44 16.48
C VAL A 179 -6.94 -12.50 16.09
N ASN A 180 -7.16 -11.20 16.29
CA ASN A 180 -6.10 -10.21 16.30
C ASN A 180 -5.06 -10.48 17.41
N SER A 181 -3.87 -9.89 17.28
CA SER A 181 -2.85 -9.84 18.33
C SER A 181 -3.17 -8.80 19.43
N GLU A 182 -4.18 -7.96 19.21
CA GLU A 182 -4.49 -6.76 19.99
C GLU A 182 -6.00 -6.64 20.24
N ASP A 183 -6.40 -5.84 21.23
CA ASP A 183 -7.81 -5.66 21.60
C ASP A 183 -8.54 -4.64 20.69
N ALA A 184 -8.38 -4.81 19.39
CA ALA A 184 -8.99 -4.01 18.31
C ALA A 184 -9.56 -4.93 17.22
N VAL A 185 -10.54 -4.42 16.46
CA VAL A 185 -11.17 -5.14 15.33
C VAL A 185 -10.10 -5.53 14.30
N LEU A 186 -10.22 -6.73 13.73
CA LEU A 186 -9.28 -7.23 12.72
C LEU A 186 -9.80 -6.92 11.30
N HIS A 187 -9.36 -5.80 10.74
CA HIS A 187 -9.51 -5.51 9.31
C HIS A 187 -8.40 -6.20 8.51
N GLY A 188 -8.64 -6.42 7.21
CA GLY A 188 -7.69 -7.02 6.27
C GLY A 188 -8.39 -7.77 5.13
N THR A 189 -7.59 -8.28 4.20
CA THR A 189 -8.02 -9.01 2.99
C THR A 189 -7.49 -10.45 2.97
N LEU A 190 -8.19 -11.36 2.28
CA LEU A 190 -7.69 -12.69 1.91
C LEU A 190 -6.85 -12.68 0.62
N GLY A 191 -6.71 -11.54 -0.08
CA GLY A 191 -6.14 -11.51 -1.43
C GLY A 191 -6.89 -12.44 -2.38
N ASP A 192 -6.21 -13.03 -3.36
CA ASP A 192 -6.80 -13.91 -4.39
C ASP A 192 -7.78 -14.97 -3.83
N PRO A 193 -9.03 -15.06 -4.33
CA PRO A 193 -10.02 -16.04 -3.89
C PRO A 193 -9.54 -17.44 -4.27
N HIS A 194 -9.18 -18.23 -3.27
CA HIS A 194 -8.76 -19.61 -3.47
C HIS A 194 -10.00 -20.53 -3.50
N PRO A 195 -10.05 -21.59 -4.32
CA PRO A 195 -11.13 -22.59 -4.24
C PRO A 195 -11.18 -23.34 -2.89
N ASP A 196 -10.13 -23.22 -2.07
CA ASP A 196 -10.10 -23.73 -0.69
C ASP A 196 -10.42 -22.64 0.37
N HIS A 197 -10.73 -21.40 -0.02
CA HIS A 197 -11.14 -20.38 0.95
C HIS A 197 -12.49 -20.76 1.58
N VAL A 198 -12.64 -20.39 2.85
CA VAL A 198 -13.87 -20.55 3.63
C VAL A 198 -14.31 -19.19 4.20
N PRO A 199 -15.60 -19.00 4.51
CA PRO A 199 -16.09 -17.79 5.18
C PRO A 199 -15.24 -17.44 6.41
N THR A 200 -14.53 -16.31 6.35
CA THR A 200 -13.49 -15.95 7.32
C THR A 200 -13.82 -14.67 8.07
N PHE A 201 -13.72 -14.70 9.40
CA PHE A 201 -14.11 -13.61 10.29
C PHE A 201 -12.91 -13.07 11.07
N GLY A 202 -12.80 -11.75 11.22
CA GLY A 202 -11.81 -11.07 12.07
C GLY A 202 -12.38 -10.64 13.43
N ILE A 203 -11.64 -10.85 14.53
CA ILE A 203 -12.13 -10.67 15.92
C ILE A 203 -11.02 -10.09 16.83
N SER A 204 -11.34 -9.28 17.85
CA SER A 204 -10.34 -8.66 18.75
C SER A 204 -9.66 -9.69 19.68
N LEU A 205 -8.57 -9.33 20.38
CA LEU A 205 -7.94 -10.18 21.40
C LEU A 205 -8.66 -10.21 22.76
N GLY A 206 -9.29 -9.12 23.22
CA GLY A 206 -10.00 -9.11 24.51
C GLY A 206 -11.31 -9.88 24.42
N ASP A 207 -12.07 -9.60 23.36
CA ASP A 207 -13.14 -10.45 22.86
C ASP A 207 -12.66 -11.87 22.53
N GLY A 208 -11.39 -11.93 22.15
CA GLY A 208 -10.53 -13.00 21.66
C GLY A 208 -9.94 -13.97 22.67
N LYS A 209 -9.98 -13.67 23.98
CA LYS A 209 -9.38 -14.49 25.05
C LYS A 209 -10.30 -15.50 25.79
N PRO A 210 -11.59 -15.23 26.11
CA PRO A 210 -12.44 -16.16 26.86
C PRO A 210 -12.63 -17.60 26.30
N VAL A 211 -13.14 -17.78 25.07
CA VAL A 211 -13.22 -19.10 24.42
C VAL A 211 -11.85 -19.61 23.95
N LEU A 212 -10.86 -18.71 23.75
CA LEU A 212 -9.42 -19.06 23.64
C LEU A 212 -9.02 -19.94 24.84
N ASP A 213 -9.32 -19.47 26.05
CA ASP A 213 -9.11 -20.21 27.28
C ASP A 213 -10.00 -21.46 27.41
N THR A 214 -11.06 -21.63 26.61
CA THR A 214 -11.99 -22.78 26.66
C THR A 214 -11.52 -23.93 25.78
N LEU A 215 -11.31 -23.70 24.47
CA LEU A 215 -10.93 -24.75 23.53
C LEU A 215 -9.51 -25.28 23.82
N GLU A 216 -8.61 -24.46 24.41
CA GLU A 216 -7.31 -24.92 24.95
C GLU A 216 -7.43 -25.94 26.10
N LYS A 217 -8.60 -26.07 26.76
CA LYS A 217 -8.85 -27.14 27.75
C LYS A 217 -9.35 -28.45 27.12
N GLY A 218 -9.58 -28.48 25.80
CA GLY A 218 -10.26 -29.58 25.13
C GLY A 218 -11.78 -29.62 25.38
N GLU A 219 -12.35 -28.53 25.88
CA GLU A 219 -13.81 -28.35 25.99
C GLU A 219 -14.40 -28.09 24.60
N ALA A 220 -15.59 -28.62 24.31
CA ALA A 220 -16.29 -28.39 23.04
C ALA A 220 -17.21 -27.18 23.11
N LEU A 221 -17.44 -26.52 21.97
CA LEU A 221 -18.28 -25.33 21.87
C LEU A 221 -19.21 -25.42 20.66
N ASP A 222 -20.50 -25.18 20.88
CA ASP A 222 -21.47 -24.99 19.78
C ASP A 222 -21.18 -23.67 19.06
N ALA A 223 -21.24 -23.63 17.73
CA ALA A 223 -20.96 -22.42 16.96
C ALA A 223 -21.87 -22.28 15.73
N ILE A 224 -22.10 -21.03 15.32
CA ILE A 224 -22.83 -20.67 14.10
C ILE A 224 -21.98 -19.64 13.37
N ALA A 225 -21.63 -19.94 12.12
CA ALA A 225 -21.10 -18.99 11.16
C ALA A 225 -22.07 -18.90 9.97
N TYR A 226 -22.35 -17.68 9.53
CA TYR A 226 -23.10 -17.36 8.33
C TYR A 226 -22.43 -16.16 7.66
N MET A 227 -22.22 -16.23 6.36
CA MET A 227 -21.71 -15.15 5.54
C MET A 227 -22.44 -15.22 4.19
N ASP A 228 -22.88 -14.07 3.73
CA ASP A 228 -23.58 -13.81 2.48
C ASP A 228 -22.75 -12.74 1.79
N ALA A 229 -21.97 -13.14 0.78
CA ALA A 229 -21.00 -12.30 0.11
C ALA A 229 -21.06 -12.51 -1.40
N GLU A 230 -20.89 -11.43 -2.15
CA GLU A 230 -20.93 -11.43 -3.61
C GLU A 230 -19.58 -10.97 -4.17
N LEU A 231 -18.94 -11.81 -5.00
CA LEU A 231 -17.75 -11.44 -5.76
C LEU A 231 -18.18 -10.80 -7.09
N LYS A 232 -17.63 -9.62 -7.41
CA LYS A 232 -17.97 -8.81 -8.58
C LYS A 232 -16.71 -8.40 -9.33
N THR A 233 -16.72 -8.51 -10.67
CA THR A 233 -15.65 -7.96 -11.50
C THR A 233 -15.94 -6.51 -11.85
N VAL A 234 -15.38 -5.56 -11.09
CA VAL A 234 -15.33 -4.16 -11.54
C VAL A 234 -14.21 -3.99 -12.56
N HIS A 235 -14.33 -3.00 -13.44
CA HIS A 235 -13.25 -2.60 -14.33
C HIS A 235 -12.81 -1.20 -13.92
N THR A 236 -11.56 -1.08 -13.52
CA THR A 236 -10.97 0.15 -12.96
C THR A 236 -9.86 0.66 -13.88
N THR A 237 -9.14 1.72 -13.51
CA THR A 237 -8.13 2.35 -14.38
C THR A 237 -7.04 3.06 -13.60
N ASN A 238 -5.80 2.59 -13.75
CA ASN A 238 -4.63 3.42 -13.43
C ASN A 238 -4.55 4.56 -14.46
N VAL A 239 -4.32 5.78 -14.01
CA VAL A 239 -4.04 6.93 -14.88
C VAL A 239 -2.55 7.24 -14.82
N ILE A 240 -1.88 7.27 -15.97
CA ILE A 240 -0.45 7.55 -16.06
C ILE A 240 -0.22 8.80 -16.91
N ALA A 241 0.62 9.72 -16.43
CA ALA A 241 0.99 10.96 -17.11
C ALA A 241 2.52 11.10 -17.20
N GLN A 242 3.07 10.92 -18.40
CA GLN A 242 4.51 10.98 -18.68
C GLN A 242 4.89 12.28 -19.41
N THR A 243 5.99 12.93 -19.02
CA THR A 243 6.46 14.14 -19.71
C THR A 243 6.94 13.84 -21.12
N LYS A 244 6.42 14.57 -22.11
CA LYS A 244 6.86 14.50 -23.52
C LYS A 244 8.28 15.02 -23.77
N GLY A 245 8.91 15.58 -22.73
CA GLY A 245 10.29 16.04 -22.70
C GLY A 245 11.08 15.32 -21.62
N GLY A 246 12.39 15.53 -21.65
CA GLY A 246 13.36 14.72 -20.92
C GLY A 246 13.71 13.42 -21.66
N ASP A 247 14.79 12.78 -21.25
CA ASP A 247 15.19 11.47 -21.73
C ASP A 247 14.14 10.41 -21.35
N GLN A 248 13.59 9.73 -22.35
CA GLN A 248 12.51 8.74 -22.16
C GLN A 248 13.09 7.38 -21.76
N ASP A 249 14.36 7.11 -22.05
CA ASP A 249 15.08 5.90 -21.61
C ASP A 249 15.42 5.97 -20.10
N ASN A 250 15.12 7.10 -19.43
CA ASN A 250 15.44 7.40 -18.04
C ASN A 250 14.28 8.16 -17.35
N CYS A 251 13.26 7.43 -16.90
CA CYS A 251 12.10 7.96 -16.20
C CYS A 251 12.24 7.96 -14.66
N VAL A 252 11.97 9.11 -14.06
CA VAL A 252 11.68 9.29 -12.63
C VAL A 252 10.17 9.08 -12.45
N MET A 253 9.77 8.04 -11.72
CA MET A 253 8.36 7.72 -11.54
C MET A 253 7.89 8.06 -10.12
N LEU A 254 6.63 8.47 -9.99
CA LEU A 254 5.98 8.66 -8.69
C LEU A 254 4.50 8.29 -8.71
N GLY A 255 4.00 7.80 -7.58
CA GLY A 255 2.64 7.30 -7.42
C GLY A 255 1.93 7.78 -6.15
N ALA A 256 0.62 7.59 -6.16
CA ALA A 256 -0.36 7.83 -5.11
C ALA A 256 -1.64 7.05 -5.47
N HIS A 257 -2.47 6.65 -4.50
CA HIS A 257 -3.68 5.87 -4.80
C HIS A 257 -4.92 6.75 -5.00
N SER A 258 -5.82 6.32 -5.91
CA SER A 258 -6.97 7.11 -6.38
C SER A 258 -8.30 6.70 -5.76
N ASP A 259 -8.30 5.61 -5.02
CA ASP A 259 -9.39 5.06 -4.21
C ASP A 259 -9.13 5.29 -2.71
N GLY A 260 -9.63 4.43 -1.83
CA GLY A 260 -9.76 4.63 -0.38
C GLY A 260 -10.90 3.76 0.17
N VAL A 261 -10.86 3.34 1.43
CA VAL A 261 -11.80 2.33 1.97
C VAL A 261 -13.29 2.62 1.78
N SER A 262 -14.08 1.54 1.84
CA SER A 262 -15.54 1.60 1.85
C SER A 262 -16.12 2.42 3.01
N GLU A 263 -15.38 2.52 4.12
CA GLU A 263 -15.80 3.11 5.39
C GLU A 263 -15.70 4.64 5.47
N GLY A 264 -15.03 5.32 4.54
CA GLY A 264 -14.80 6.76 4.66
C GLY A 264 -14.40 7.52 3.39
N PRO A 265 -14.29 8.87 3.47
CA PRO A 265 -14.11 9.73 2.30
C PRO A 265 -12.72 9.69 1.68
N GLY A 266 -11.71 9.28 2.45
CA GLY A 266 -10.31 9.23 2.02
C GLY A 266 -9.77 10.60 1.60
N ILE A 267 -9.57 11.52 2.55
CA ILE A 267 -9.04 12.86 2.28
C ILE A 267 -7.56 12.97 2.66
N ASN A 268 -7.13 12.36 3.77
CA ASN A 268 -5.72 12.05 3.96
C ASN A 268 -5.34 10.83 3.10
N ASP A 269 -6.19 9.81 3.07
CA ASP A 269 -5.87 8.45 2.62
C ASP A 269 -6.56 8.04 1.30
N ASP A 270 -5.85 7.92 0.17
CA ASP A 270 -4.72 8.77 -0.21
C ASP A 270 -5.19 9.96 -1.06
N GLY A 271 -6.25 10.61 -0.59
CA GLY A 271 -6.68 11.89 -1.15
C GLY A 271 -5.56 12.94 -1.12
N SER A 272 -4.67 12.86 -0.13
CA SER A 272 -3.60 13.84 0.08
C SER A 272 -2.43 13.67 -0.88
N GLY A 273 -1.92 12.45 -1.08
CA GLY A 273 -0.92 12.10 -2.09
C GLY A 273 -1.43 12.33 -3.50
N THR A 274 -2.64 11.83 -3.83
CA THR A 274 -3.28 12.08 -5.14
C THR A 274 -3.31 13.57 -5.49
N ILE A 275 -3.67 14.43 -4.54
CA ILE A 275 -3.72 15.89 -4.72
C ILE A 275 -2.32 16.52 -4.79
N SER A 276 -1.35 16.05 -3.99
CA SER A 276 0.04 16.50 -4.05
C SER A 276 0.67 16.20 -5.42
N LEU A 277 0.48 14.99 -5.97
CA LEU A 277 0.90 14.65 -7.32
C LEU A 277 0.23 15.56 -8.37
N LEU A 278 -1.08 15.78 -8.27
CA LEU A 278 -1.82 16.66 -9.20
C LEU A 278 -1.33 18.11 -9.16
N GLN A 279 -0.96 18.62 -7.98
CA GLN A 279 -0.38 19.97 -7.85
C GLN A 279 1.02 20.03 -8.46
N VAL A 280 1.92 19.11 -8.10
CA VAL A 280 3.30 19.08 -8.61
C VAL A 280 3.32 18.85 -10.13
N ALA A 281 2.48 17.96 -10.66
CA ALA A 281 2.32 17.76 -12.11
C ALA A 281 1.81 19.01 -12.82
N THR A 282 0.89 19.77 -12.23
CA THR A 282 0.38 21.02 -12.82
C THR A 282 1.49 22.08 -12.91
N GLU A 283 2.24 22.30 -11.83
CA GLU A 283 3.25 23.37 -11.76
C GLU A 283 4.56 23.01 -12.49
N LEU A 284 4.91 21.72 -12.61
CA LEU A 284 6.06 21.23 -13.38
C LEU A 284 6.00 21.65 -14.87
N THR A 285 4.81 21.89 -15.41
CA THR A 285 4.59 22.33 -16.81
C THR A 285 5.26 23.66 -17.17
N ALA A 286 5.71 24.45 -16.18
CA ALA A 286 6.50 25.67 -16.37
C ALA A 286 7.99 25.42 -16.69
N PHE A 287 8.46 24.17 -16.58
CA PHE A 287 9.87 23.79 -16.62
C PHE A 287 10.23 22.80 -17.76
N GLU A 288 11.50 22.74 -18.12
CA GLU A 288 12.12 21.74 -19.00
C GLU A 288 12.89 20.76 -18.12
N VAL A 289 12.58 19.47 -18.27
CA VAL A 289 13.22 18.36 -17.55
C VAL A 289 14.26 17.69 -18.45
N ASN A 290 15.35 17.22 -17.86
CA ASN A 290 16.41 16.49 -18.54
C ASN A 290 16.12 15.00 -18.62
N ASN A 291 15.45 14.45 -17.60
CA ASN A 291 14.99 13.07 -17.52
C ASN A 291 13.45 13.04 -17.58
N CYS A 292 12.86 11.96 -18.07
CA CYS A 292 11.42 11.75 -18.05
C CYS A 292 10.87 11.83 -16.61
N VAL A 293 9.67 12.38 -16.44
CA VAL A 293 8.89 12.29 -15.20
C VAL A 293 7.55 11.62 -15.50
N ARG A 294 7.23 10.55 -14.77
CA ARG A 294 6.04 9.71 -14.95
C ARG A 294 5.22 9.72 -13.66
N PHE A 295 4.11 10.44 -13.64
CA PHE A 295 3.14 10.44 -12.54
C PHE A 295 2.15 9.29 -12.77
N ALA A 296 1.77 8.58 -11.72
CA ALA A 296 0.72 7.57 -11.75
C ALA A 296 -0.29 7.81 -10.61
N TRP A 297 -1.55 7.47 -10.90
CA TRP A 297 -2.63 7.38 -9.92
C TRP A 297 -3.18 5.96 -9.98
N TRP A 298 -2.94 5.20 -8.92
CA TRP A 298 -3.24 3.77 -8.84
C TRP A 298 -4.68 3.51 -8.46
N SER A 299 -5.22 2.34 -8.81
CA SER A 299 -6.57 1.91 -8.41
C SER A 299 -6.50 0.58 -7.66
N GLY A 300 -7.25 0.44 -6.58
CA GLY A 300 -7.30 -0.80 -5.79
C GLY A 300 -6.05 -1.00 -4.95
N GLU A 301 -5.47 0.06 -4.37
CA GLU A 301 -4.38 -0.06 -3.39
C GLU A 301 -4.92 -0.79 -2.15
N GLU A 302 -5.96 -0.22 -1.54
CA GLU A 302 -6.71 -0.69 -0.37
C GLU A 302 -7.16 -2.16 -0.44
N GLU A 303 -7.44 -2.59 -1.67
CA GLU A 303 -7.94 -3.92 -2.00
C GLU A 303 -6.81 -4.94 -2.26
N GLY A 304 -5.55 -4.51 -2.31
CA GLY A 304 -4.37 -5.39 -2.38
C GLY A 304 -3.24 -4.94 -3.32
N LEU A 305 -2.99 -3.64 -3.49
CA LEU A 305 -1.98 -3.06 -4.41
C LEU A 305 -2.25 -3.35 -5.90
N LEU A 306 -3.50 -3.58 -6.26
CA LEU A 306 -3.90 -4.14 -7.56
C LEU A 306 -3.42 -3.28 -8.74
N GLY A 307 -3.46 -1.96 -8.58
CA GLY A 307 -3.06 -1.00 -9.60
C GLY A 307 -1.57 -1.03 -9.88
N SER A 308 -0.73 -0.99 -8.84
CA SER A 308 0.73 -1.03 -8.99
C SER A 308 1.24 -2.43 -9.35
N ASP A 309 0.70 -3.49 -8.75
CA ASP A 309 1.00 -4.89 -9.12
C ASP A 309 0.71 -5.11 -10.62
N TYR A 310 -0.52 -4.83 -11.08
CA TYR A 310 -0.87 -4.94 -12.50
C TYR A 310 -0.03 -4.03 -13.40
N TYR A 311 0.33 -2.81 -12.95
CA TYR A 311 1.18 -1.94 -13.75
C TYR A 311 2.56 -2.56 -13.98
N VAL A 312 3.20 -3.08 -12.93
CA VAL A 312 4.56 -3.62 -12.99
C VAL A 312 4.59 -4.98 -13.71
N GLU A 313 3.56 -5.82 -13.54
CA GLU A 313 3.42 -7.11 -14.26
C GLU A 313 3.35 -6.95 -15.78
N GLN A 314 2.82 -5.83 -16.29
CA GLN A 314 2.72 -5.57 -17.72
C GLN A 314 4.00 -4.95 -18.35
N LEU A 315 5.04 -4.65 -17.57
CA LEU A 315 6.28 -4.05 -18.08
C LEU A 315 7.14 -5.10 -18.79
N THR A 316 7.60 -4.79 -20.01
CA THR A 316 8.74 -5.50 -20.59
C THR A 316 10.01 -5.28 -19.76
N PRO A 317 11.04 -6.15 -19.86
CA PRO A 317 12.32 -5.93 -19.17
C PRO A 317 12.98 -4.59 -19.54
N GLU A 318 12.75 -4.12 -20.76
CA GLU A 318 13.16 -2.80 -21.25
C GLU A 318 12.38 -1.66 -20.57
N GLU A 319 11.03 -1.67 -20.58
CA GLU A 319 10.20 -0.65 -19.91
C GLU A 319 10.38 -0.64 -18.38
N ASN A 320 10.70 -1.80 -17.79
CA ASN A 320 11.11 -1.88 -16.40
C ASN A 320 12.39 -1.06 -16.17
N LEU A 321 13.43 -1.24 -17.01
CA LEU A 321 14.72 -0.52 -16.88
C LEU A 321 14.60 1.00 -17.01
N GLU A 322 13.67 1.50 -17.83
CA GLU A 322 13.39 2.95 -17.94
C GLU A 322 13.14 3.59 -16.58
N ILE A 323 12.49 2.87 -15.65
CA ILE A 323 12.10 3.41 -14.35
C ILE A 323 13.34 3.45 -13.45
N ARG A 324 13.97 4.63 -13.38
CA ARG A 324 15.23 4.85 -12.66
C ARG A 324 15.05 4.95 -11.15
N VAL A 325 13.87 5.38 -10.70
CA VAL A 325 13.39 5.33 -9.31
C VAL A 325 11.85 5.42 -9.30
N PHE A 326 11.20 4.76 -8.36
CA PHE A 326 9.78 4.94 -8.03
C PHE A 326 9.62 5.63 -6.67
N MET A 327 8.86 6.71 -6.60
CA MET A 327 8.65 7.50 -5.39
C MET A 327 7.18 7.44 -4.97
N ASP A 328 6.96 6.98 -3.75
CA ASP A 328 5.67 6.62 -3.19
C ASP A 328 5.22 7.64 -2.14
N TYR A 329 3.96 8.06 -2.20
CA TYR A 329 3.47 9.23 -1.46
C TYR A 329 2.08 9.03 -0.89
N ASP A 330 1.99 8.13 0.07
CA ASP A 330 0.77 7.73 0.78
C ASP A 330 0.62 8.47 2.13
N MET A 331 -0.56 9.03 2.41
CA MET A 331 -0.92 9.82 3.60
C MET A 331 0.09 10.96 3.92
N MET A 332 -0.07 12.11 3.25
CA MET A 332 0.75 13.32 3.39
C MET A 332 0.28 14.32 4.45
N ALA A 333 -0.91 14.15 5.05
CA ALA A 333 -1.63 15.21 5.75
C ALA A 333 -2.16 14.85 7.16
N SER A 334 -1.67 13.78 7.81
CA SER A 334 -2.21 13.25 9.07
C SER A 334 -2.30 14.32 10.20
N PRO A 335 -3.37 14.34 11.00
CA PRO A 335 -3.65 15.43 11.95
C PRO A 335 -2.55 15.55 13.03
N ASN A 336 -2.11 14.40 13.54
CA ASN A 336 -1.13 14.25 14.62
C ASN A 336 0.23 13.79 14.07
N PHE A 337 0.60 14.28 12.87
CA PHE A 337 1.74 13.82 12.07
C PHE A 337 3.08 13.64 12.81
N ALA A 338 3.92 12.75 12.29
CA ALA A 338 5.37 12.86 12.37
C ALA A 338 5.92 12.88 10.93
N TYR A 339 7.01 13.60 10.65
CA TYR A 339 7.63 13.54 9.33
C TYR A 339 8.35 12.20 9.17
N GLN A 340 7.73 11.24 8.50
CA GLN A 340 8.20 9.87 8.42
C GLN A 340 8.80 9.57 7.04
N ILE A 341 9.87 8.76 7.03
CA ILE A 341 10.54 8.30 5.82
C ILE A 341 10.57 6.77 5.84
N TYR A 342 10.21 6.12 4.73
CA TYR A 342 10.40 4.67 4.60
C TYR A 342 11.90 4.32 4.74
N ASN A 343 12.23 3.40 5.64
CA ASN A 343 13.64 3.09 5.97
C ASN A 343 14.33 2.18 4.95
N ALA A 344 14.28 2.53 3.67
CA ALA A 344 14.85 1.72 2.60
C ALA A 344 16.38 1.70 2.64
N THR A 345 17.00 0.54 2.41
CA THR A 345 18.46 0.37 2.37
C THR A 345 18.91 -0.45 1.18
N ASN A 346 20.08 -0.14 0.60
CA ASN A 346 20.65 -0.90 -0.53
C ASN A 346 21.21 -2.29 -0.10
N ALA A 347 21.02 -2.68 1.16
CA ALA A 347 21.30 -4.03 1.65
C ALA A 347 20.04 -4.91 1.70
N GLU A 348 18.86 -4.30 1.77
CA GLU A 348 17.56 -4.96 1.95
C GLU A 348 16.58 -4.70 0.78
N ASN A 349 16.84 -3.67 -0.04
CA ASN A 349 16.00 -3.23 -1.15
C ASN A 349 16.84 -2.96 -2.42
N PRO A 350 16.23 -2.75 -3.60
CA PRO A 350 16.98 -2.54 -4.84
C PRO A 350 17.88 -1.30 -4.80
N VAL A 351 19.06 -1.42 -5.39
CA VAL A 351 20.11 -0.39 -5.35
C VAL A 351 19.63 0.93 -6.00
N GLY A 352 19.61 2.00 -5.21
CA GLY A 352 18.97 3.29 -5.53
C GLY A 352 17.92 3.70 -4.49
N SER A 353 17.32 2.73 -3.79
CA SER A 353 16.35 2.96 -2.71
C SER A 353 16.95 3.76 -1.55
N GLN A 354 18.19 3.48 -1.17
CA GLN A 354 18.84 4.22 -0.08
C GLN A 354 19.13 5.66 -0.47
N GLU A 355 19.55 5.92 -1.72
CA GLU A 355 19.88 7.25 -2.19
C GLU A 355 18.62 8.15 -2.29
N LEU A 356 17.45 7.58 -2.56
CA LEU A 356 16.17 8.27 -2.44
C LEU A 356 15.85 8.62 -0.98
N ARG A 357 15.98 7.67 -0.05
CA ARG A 357 15.78 7.91 1.39
C ARG A 357 16.74 8.99 1.91
N ASP A 358 18.01 8.91 1.51
CA ASP A 358 19.06 9.82 1.95
C ASP A 358 18.86 11.24 1.38
N LEU A 359 18.25 11.39 0.19
CA LEU A 359 17.77 12.69 -0.33
C LEU A 359 16.68 13.30 0.58
N TYR A 360 15.71 12.50 1.03
CA TYR A 360 14.66 12.98 1.93
C TYR A 360 15.23 13.41 3.29
N ILE A 361 16.15 12.62 3.85
CA ILE A 361 16.91 12.95 5.08
C ILE A 361 17.63 14.29 4.93
N ASP A 362 18.38 14.47 3.84
CA ASP A 362 19.16 15.68 3.59
C ASP A 362 18.24 16.90 3.41
N TRP A 363 17.07 16.77 2.77
CA TRP A 363 16.13 17.88 2.63
C TRP A 363 15.52 18.31 3.96
N TYR A 364 14.96 17.40 4.77
CA TYR A 364 14.41 17.76 6.09
C TYR A 364 15.49 18.42 6.96
N THR A 365 16.71 17.86 6.96
CA THR A 365 17.86 18.41 7.68
C THR A 365 18.23 19.82 7.20
N GLN A 366 18.18 20.09 5.90
CA GLN A 366 18.41 21.42 5.32
C GLN A 366 17.31 22.44 5.68
N GLN A 367 16.05 22.01 5.78
CA GLN A 367 14.96 22.86 6.30
C GLN A 367 15.03 23.09 7.82
N GLY A 368 15.94 22.40 8.54
CA GLY A 368 16.01 22.41 9.99
C GLY A 368 14.88 21.63 10.67
N LEU A 369 14.23 20.73 9.92
CA LEU A 369 13.19 19.83 10.40
C LEU A 369 13.80 18.51 10.89
N ASN A 370 13.12 17.89 11.85
CA ASN A 370 13.40 16.50 12.25
C ASN A 370 12.55 15.55 11.39
N TYR A 371 12.93 14.27 11.38
CA TYR A 371 12.18 13.19 10.78
C TYR A 371 12.30 11.93 11.65
N THR A 372 11.42 10.95 11.45
CA THR A 372 11.52 9.59 11.97
C THR A 372 11.51 8.57 10.83
N PHE A 373 11.89 7.33 11.13
CA PHE A 373 11.86 6.22 10.18
C PHE A 373 10.66 5.32 10.46
N ILE A 374 10.01 4.86 9.40
CA ILE A 374 8.98 3.82 9.42
C ILE A 374 9.45 2.57 8.65
N PRO A 375 8.84 1.40 8.88
CA PRO A 375 9.09 0.20 8.08
C PRO A 375 8.94 0.46 6.57
N PHE A 376 9.62 -0.37 5.79
CA PHE A 376 9.45 -0.43 4.33
C PHE A 376 9.02 -1.87 4.00
N ASP A 377 7.83 -2.21 4.51
CA ASP A 377 7.29 -3.56 4.71
C ASP A 377 6.24 -3.97 3.67
N GLY A 378 6.15 -3.22 2.57
CA GLY A 378 5.39 -3.60 1.37
C GLY A 378 3.89 -3.30 1.44
N ARG A 379 3.52 -2.33 2.28
CA ARG A 379 2.14 -1.92 2.64
C ARG A 379 1.51 -0.82 1.79
N SER A 380 2.18 -0.35 0.73
CA SER A 380 1.63 0.60 -0.25
C SER A 380 2.28 0.35 -1.62
N ASP A 381 1.89 1.10 -2.64
CA ASP A 381 2.13 0.80 -4.07
C ASP A 381 3.61 0.61 -4.46
N TYR A 382 4.58 1.13 -3.69
CA TYR A 382 6.00 0.83 -3.86
C TYR A 382 6.35 -0.68 -3.86
N SER A 383 5.51 -1.52 -3.26
CA SER A 383 5.74 -2.96 -3.09
C SER A 383 6.00 -3.64 -4.43
N ALA A 384 5.13 -3.42 -5.41
CA ALA A 384 5.23 -3.98 -6.77
C ALA A 384 6.58 -3.64 -7.43
N PHE A 385 7.04 -2.40 -7.27
CA PHE A 385 8.28 -1.89 -7.84
C PHE A 385 9.52 -2.54 -7.21
N ILE A 386 9.60 -2.61 -5.88
CA ILE A 386 10.77 -3.17 -5.19
C ILE A 386 10.88 -4.69 -5.35
N LEU A 387 9.75 -5.41 -5.41
CA LEU A 387 9.69 -6.84 -5.73
C LEU A 387 10.28 -7.12 -7.12
N ASN A 388 10.07 -6.22 -8.08
CA ASN A 388 10.55 -6.31 -9.46
C ASN A 388 11.87 -5.56 -9.71
N GLY A 389 12.66 -5.31 -8.66
CA GLY A 389 14.01 -4.78 -8.77
C GLY A 389 14.11 -3.31 -9.21
N ILE A 390 13.01 -2.56 -9.13
CA ILE A 390 12.99 -1.10 -9.33
C ILE A 390 13.27 -0.46 -7.96
N PRO A 391 14.29 0.41 -7.82
CA PRO A 391 14.54 1.10 -6.56
C PRO A 391 13.38 2.06 -6.27
N GLY A 392 12.89 2.02 -5.04
CA GLY A 392 11.86 2.93 -4.58
C GLY A 392 11.89 3.21 -3.09
N GLY A 393 10.95 4.04 -2.65
CA GLY A 393 10.86 4.60 -1.32
C GLY A 393 9.93 5.80 -1.32
N GLY A 394 9.83 6.49 -0.20
CA GLY A 394 8.76 7.46 0.02
C GLY A 394 8.80 8.09 1.40
N ILE A 395 7.79 8.92 1.66
CA ILE A 395 7.56 9.62 2.93
C ILE A 395 6.09 9.50 3.32
N ALA A 396 5.77 9.68 4.59
CA ALA A 396 4.40 9.73 5.10
C ALA A 396 4.30 10.74 6.26
N THR A 397 3.07 11.01 6.71
CA THR A 397 2.80 11.67 8.00
C THR A 397 2.33 10.71 9.11
N GLY A 398 2.02 9.47 8.74
CA GLY A 398 1.73 8.35 9.65
C GLY A 398 0.24 7.98 9.75
N ALA A 399 0.00 6.67 9.80
CA ALA A 399 -1.34 6.04 9.84
C ALA A 399 -1.69 5.54 11.27
N GLU A 400 -1.86 4.23 11.45
CA GLU A 400 -2.37 3.60 12.69
C GLU A 400 -1.39 3.60 13.89
N GLY A 401 -0.18 4.14 13.71
CA GLY A 401 0.84 4.21 14.76
C GLY A 401 0.50 5.23 15.87
N VAL A 402 0.93 4.95 17.10
CA VAL A 402 0.71 5.83 18.26
C VAL A 402 1.89 6.77 18.46
N LYS A 403 1.65 8.08 18.50
CA LYS A 403 2.70 9.09 18.73
C LYS A 403 3.35 8.93 20.11
N THR A 404 4.69 8.86 20.13
CA THR A 404 5.50 8.83 21.35
C THR A 404 5.64 10.21 21.99
N LYS A 405 6.12 10.28 23.25
CA LYS A 405 6.36 11.57 23.93
C LYS A 405 7.55 12.32 23.36
N GLU A 406 8.55 11.55 22.96
CA GLU A 406 9.72 12.00 22.25
C GLU A 406 9.32 12.66 20.92
N GLU A 407 8.32 12.12 20.21
CA GLU A 407 7.75 12.74 19.01
C GLU A 407 6.83 13.94 19.30
N GLU A 408 6.10 13.96 20.43
CA GLU A 408 5.35 15.15 20.87
C GLU A 408 6.30 16.32 21.19
N GLU A 409 7.47 16.06 21.78
CA GLU A 409 8.52 17.06 21.99
C GLU A 409 9.17 17.55 20.69
N ILE A 410 9.11 16.78 19.59
CA ILE A 410 9.77 17.06 18.30
C ILE A 410 8.82 17.69 17.27
N PHE A 411 7.62 17.12 17.10
CA PHE A 411 6.64 17.49 16.08
C PHE A 411 5.41 18.23 16.65
N GLY A 412 5.20 18.16 17.97
CA GLY A 412 3.94 18.56 18.60
C GLY A 412 2.85 17.51 18.44
N GLY A 413 1.59 17.94 18.53
CA GLY A 413 0.43 17.04 18.55
C GLY A 413 0.11 16.57 19.98
N VAL A 414 -0.28 15.30 20.12
CA VAL A 414 -0.61 14.64 21.40
C VAL A 414 0.03 13.26 21.47
N ALA A 415 0.83 13.01 22.51
CA ALA A 415 1.44 11.71 22.77
C ALA A 415 0.45 10.71 23.39
N GLY A 416 0.41 9.50 22.83
CA GLY A 416 -0.54 8.44 23.21
C GLY A 416 -1.79 8.38 22.32
N ASP A 417 -2.01 9.40 21.48
CA ASP A 417 -3.00 9.37 20.39
C ASP A 417 -2.33 8.87 19.09
N TRP A 418 -3.14 8.40 18.13
CA TRP A 418 -2.67 7.91 16.82
C TRP A 418 -2.13 9.04 15.95
N TYR A 419 -1.24 8.77 14.99
CA TYR A 419 -0.80 9.77 14.00
C TYR A 419 -1.98 10.23 13.12
N ASP A 420 -2.82 9.29 12.70
CA ASP A 420 -4.15 9.54 12.16
C ASP A 420 -5.23 8.74 12.92
N PRO A 421 -6.00 9.36 13.82
CA PRO A 421 -7.12 8.73 14.52
C PRO A 421 -8.33 8.36 13.63
N CYS A 422 -8.36 8.82 12.38
CA CYS A 422 -9.42 8.64 11.39
C CYS A 422 -9.00 7.78 10.18
N TYR A 423 -7.79 7.22 10.19
CA TYR A 423 -7.35 6.17 9.25
C TYR A 423 -8.44 5.08 9.11
N HIS A 424 -8.76 4.74 7.86
CA HIS A 424 -9.83 3.83 7.44
C HIS A 424 -11.22 4.10 8.08
N GLN A 425 -11.58 5.36 8.35
CA GLN A 425 -12.85 5.72 8.98
C GLN A 425 -13.57 6.90 8.31
N LEU A 426 -14.88 6.99 8.57
CA LEU A 426 -15.77 8.06 8.09
C LEU A 426 -15.32 9.49 8.45
N CYS A 427 -14.44 9.65 9.44
CA CYS A 427 -13.92 10.95 9.85
C CYS A 427 -12.63 11.39 9.12
N ASP A 428 -12.11 10.62 8.17
CA ASP A 428 -11.06 11.13 7.26
C ASP A 428 -11.66 12.06 6.21
N ASP A 429 -12.00 13.28 6.67
CA ASP A 429 -12.58 14.34 5.87
C ASP A 429 -11.76 15.65 5.91
N LEU A 430 -12.38 16.76 5.51
CA LEU A 430 -11.73 18.06 5.42
C LEU A 430 -11.26 18.63 6.78
N ASP A 431 -11.76 18.11 7.91
CA ASP A 431 -11.31 18.51 9.25
C ASP A 431 -10.17 17.60 9.77
N ASN A 432 -9.80 16.52 9.06
CA ASN A 432 -8.73 15.58 9.45
C ASN A 432 -7.30 16.03 9.05
N VAL A 433 -7.16 17.04 8.18
CA VAL A 433 -5.88 17.35 7.52
C VAL A 433 -5.02 18.42 8.22
N ASN A 434 -3.76 18.08 8.51
CA ASN A 434 -2.74 19.01 8.96
C ASN A 434 -2.06 19.71 7.78
N MET A 435 -2.61 20.85 7.37
CA MET A 435 -2.11 21.64 6.24
C MET A 435 -0.63 22.04 6.33
N THR A 436 -0.05 22.11 7.53
CA THR A 436 1.39 22.45 7.69
C THR A 436 2.27 21.28 7.25
N ALA A 437 1.94 20.07 7.70
CA ALA A 437 2.67 18.86 7.32
C ALA A 437 2.49 18.56 5.82
N TRP A 438 1.28 18.73 5.31
CA TRP A 438 0.96 18.52 3.90
C TRP A 438 1.69 19.48 2.95
N GLU A 439 1.78 20.78 3.30
CA GLU A 439 2.56 21.75 2.51
C GLU A 439 4.06 21.41 2.51
N VAL A 440 4.59 20.95 3.66
CA VAL A 440 6.00 20.54 3.81
C VAL A 440 6.30 19.28 2.99
N ASN A 441 5.49 18.22 3.11
CA ASN A 441 5.69 16.99 2.34
C ASN A 441 5.48 17.22 0.84
N THR A 442 4.51 18.05 0.43
CA THR A 442 4.35 18.42 -0.98
C THR A 442 5.56 19.20 -1.53
N LYS A 443 6.24 20.00 -0.69
CA LYS A 443 7.52 20.61 -1.06
C LYS A 443 8.65 19.59 -1.17
N LEU A 444 8.64 18.51 -0.39
CA LEU A 444 9.60 17.41 -0.55
C LEU A 444 9.34 16.58 -1.82
N ILE A 445 8.07 16.37 -2.20
CA ILE A 445 7.68 15.80 -3.51
C ILE A 445 8.22 16.71 -4.64
N ALA A 446 7.94 18.01 -4.58
CA ALA A 446 8.46 18.98 -5.54
C ALA A 446 10.00 19.01 -5.58
N HIS A 447 10.67 18.89 -4.43
CA HIS A 447 12.13 18.85 -4.34
C HIS A 447 12.72 17.64 -5.05
N SER A 448 12.23 16.44 -4.73
CA SER A 448 12.73 15.16 -5.24
C SER A 448 12.43 14.97 -6.74
N VAL A 449 11.23 15.33 -7.19
CA VAL A 449 10.92 15.44 -8.64
C VAL A 449 11.89 16.39 -9.32
N ALA A 450 12.09 17.61 -8.81
CA ALA A 450 12.98 18.58 -9.45
C ALA A 450 14.46 18.16 -9.44
N THR A 451 14.92 17.44 -8.40
CA THR A 451 16.28 16.90 -8.31
C THR A 451 16.50 15.85 -9.40
N TYR A 452 15.71 14.77 -9.42
CA TYR A 452 15.96 13.66 -10.34
C TYR A 452 15.52 13.95 -11.78
N ALA A 453 14.52 14.82 -12.00
CA ALA A 453 14.20 15.31 -13.34
C ALA A 453 15.31 16.20 -13.94
N LYS A 454 16.21 16.74 -13.09
CA LYS A 454 17.38 17.54 -13.50
C LYS A 454 18.62 16.69 -13.74
N SER A 455 18.95 15.76 -12.85
CA SER A 455 20.05 14.82 -13.02
C SER A 455 19.83 13.55 -12.20
N LEU A 456 20.34 12.43 -12.71
CA LEU A 456 20.43 11.16 -12.00
C LEU A 456 21.80 10.96 -11.35
N ASP A 457 22.62 12.01 -11.26
CA ASP A 457 23.85 12.03 -10.46
C ASP A 457 23.56 11.59 -9.02
N GLY A 458 24.11 10.46 -8.61
CA GLY A 458 23.86 9.85 -7.30
C GLY A 458 22.93 8.64 -7.34
N LEU A 459 22.00 8.55 -8.31
CA LEU A 459 21.21 7.33 -8.53
C LEU A 459 21.99 6.34 -9.41
N PRO A 460 22.26 5.11 -8.94
CA PRO A 460 22.95 4.09 -9.74
C PRO A 460 22.22 3.76 -11.05
N GLU A 461 23.00 3.41 -12.08
CA GLU A 461 22.44 2.84 -13.33
C GLU A 461 21.85 1.46 -13.06
N ARG A 462 20.65 1.20 -13.61
CA ARG A 462 19.96 -0.08 -13.47
C ARG A 462 20.37 -1.05 -14.57
N SER A 463 20.40 -2.34 -14.27
CA SER A 463 20.68 -3.39 -15.24
C SER A 463 20.04 -4.72 -14.83
N LEU A 464 19.58 -5.49 -15.82
CA LEU A 464 18.96 -6.81 -15.65
C LEU A 464 20.03 -7.90 -15.42
N ASP A 465 20.92 -7.74 -14.45
CA ASP A 465 22.06 -8.64 -14.21
C ASP A 465 21.62 -10.03 -13.69
N VAL A 466 21.16 -10.90 -14.60
CA VAL A 466 20.68 -12.26 -14.33
C VAL A 466 21.74 -13.15 -13.65
N SER A 467 23.02 -12.76 -13.65
CA SER A 467 24.08 -13.48 -12.92
C SER A 467 23.99 -13.27 -11.40
N LYS A 468 23.42 -12.14 -10.97
CA LYS A 468 22.87 -11.96 -9.64
C LYS A 468 21.37 -12.20 -9.72
N LYS A 469 20.94 -13.42 -9.38
CA LYS A 469 19.63 -13.53 -8.74
C LYS A 469 19.65 -12.57 -7.56
N ALA A 470 18.83 -11.53 -7.59
CA ALA A 470 18.29 -11.00 -6.34
C ALA A 470 17.76 -12.21 -5.57
N VAL A 471 18.02 -12.28 -4.25
CA VAL A 471 17.28 -13.22 -3.41
C VAL A 471 15.81 -12.89 -3.69
N PRO A 472 15.00 -13.84 -4.21
CA PRO A 472 13.71 -13.51 -4.79
C PRO A 472 12.86 -12.87 -3.69
N PHE A 473 12.72 -11.56 -3.77
CA PHE A 473 12.01 -10.78 -2.76
C PHE A 473 10.54 -11.12 -2.97
N THR A 474 9.94 -11.80 -2.00
CA THR A 474 8.53 -12.20 -2.08
C THR A 474 7.69 -11.34 -1.15
N ARG A 475 6.37 -11.34 -1.38
CA ARG A 475 5.41 -10.76 -0.44
C ARG A 475 5.46 -11.41 0.96
N LYS A 476 6.17 -12.53 1.16
CA LYS A 476 6.48 -13.09 2.50
C LYS A 476 7.64 -12.35 3.17
N ASP A 477 8.71 -12.04 2.45
CA ASP A 477 9.93 -11.45 3.03
C ASP A 477 9.66 -10.06 3.59
N LEU A 478 8.87 -9.26 2.87
CA LEU A 478 8.33 -7.97 3.30
C LEU A 478 7.64 -8.07 4.68
N LEU A 479 6.74 -9.04 4.85
CA LEU A 479 6.01 -9.30 6.10
C LEU A 479 6.89 -9.85 7.25
N VAL A 480 8.06 -10.41 6.96
CA VAL A 480 8.96 -11.04 7.97
C VAL A 480 9.95 -10.05 8.58
N THR A 481 10.17 -8.88 7.95
CA THR A 481 11.07 -7.83 8.48
C THR A 481 10.56 -7.15 9.76
N SER A 482 9.28 -7.34 10.12
CA SER A 482 8.59 -6.68 11.25
C SER A 482 9.07 -7.10 12.66
N ARG A 483 10.30 -7.60 12.80
CA ARG A 483 10.91 -7.92 14.10
C ARG A 483 11.21 -6.62 14.86
N PRO A 484 10.79 -6.46 16.13
CA PRO A 484 11.03 -5.24 16.88
C PRO A 484 12.55 -5.01 17.04
N SER A 485 13.05 -3.91 16.47
CA SER A 485 14.48 -3.60 16.46
C SER A 485 14.97 -3.33 17.90
N ALA A 486 15.92 -4.14 18.36
CA ALA A 486 16.50 -3.97 19.68
C ALA A 486 17.20 -2.60 19.76
N SER A 487 16.84 -1.79 20.75
CA SER A 487 17.19 -0.36 20.86
C SER A 487 18.64 -0.04 20.52
N ALA A 488 18.85 0.66 19.40
CA ALA A 488 20.18 1.07 18.95
C ALA A 488 20.84 2.04 19.95
N SER A 489 21.92 1.60 20.58
CA SER A 489 22.59 2.34 21.66
C SER A 489 23.41 3.52 21.14
N VAL A 490 22.79 4.70 21.04
CA VAL A 490 23.43 5.95 20.61
C VAL A 490 24.63 6.28 21.50
N THR A 491 25.83 6.33 20.90
CA THR A 491 27.09 6.57 21.61
C THR A 491 27.41 8.06 21.67
N TYR A 492 27.11 8.69 22.82
CA TYR A 492 27.38 10.12 23.05
C TYR A 492 28.88 10.46 23.13
N LEU A 493 29.29 11.49 22.40
CA LEU A 493 30.54 12.22 22.63
C LEU A 493 30.29 13.35 23.65
N PRO A 494 30.97 13.37 24.82
CA PRO A 494 30.68 14.35 25.86
C PRO A 494 31.40 15.69 25.64
N THR A 495 30.64 16.78 25.47
CA THR A 495 31.15 18.15 25.53
C THR A 495 31.39 18.61 26.97
N GLU A 496 32.55 19.20 27.28
CA GLU A 496 32.83 19.74 28.63
C GLU A 496 31.90 20.90 29.01
N SER A 497 31.40 20.89 30.25
CA SER A 497 31.06 22.12 30.97
C SER A 497 31.53 22.04 32.43
N LYS A 498 31.79 23.19 33.07
CA LYS A 498 32.56 23.27 34.32
C LYS A 498 31.72 23.72 35.51
N SER A 499 31.40 22.80 36.43
CA SER A 499 31.43 22.97 37.90
C SER A 499 30.74 21.78 38.60
N GLY A 500 31.09 21.38 39.82
CA GLY A 500 32.27 21.79 40.60
C GLY A 500 32.06 21.76 42.11
N HIS A 501 32.11 20.59 42.75
CA HIS A 501 32.32 20.46 44.20
C HIS A 501 33.07 19.18 44.59
N ARG A 502 33.69 19.17 45.78
CA ARG A 502 34.57 18.08 46.27
C ARG A 502 33.82 17.06 47.13
N SER A 503 34.13 15.78 46.93
CA SER A 503 34.53 14.90 48.04
C SER A 503 35.49 13.80 47.54
N ARG A 504 36.15 13.08 48.45
CA ARG A 504 37.11 12.01 48.14
C ARG A 504 36.53 10.66 48.56
N LEU A 505 36.86 9.59 47.83
CA LEU A 505 37.18 8.28 48.43
C LEU A 505 38.12 7.47 47.51
N ARG A 506 38.49 6.23 47.89
CA ARG A 506 39.71 5.54 47.42
C ARG A 506 39.46 4.22 46.68
N GLY A 507 40.31 3.93 45.70
CA GLY A 507 41.10 2.67 45.65
C GLY A 507 40.78 1.65 44.56
N SER A 508 41.86 1.14 43.92
CA SER A 508 42.00 -0.14 43.16
C SER A 508 40.93 -0.55 42.12
N GLY A 509 41.23 -0.91 40.87
CA GLY A 509 42.50 -0.97 40.13
C GLY A 509 43.13 -2.36 40.01
N ARG A 510 42.97 -3.03 38.83
CA ARG A 510 43.89 -4.02 38.22
C ARG A 510 43.51 -4.33 36.75
N ARG A 511 44.44 -4.91 35.98
CA ARG A 511 44.30 -5.34 34.56
C ARG A 511 44.56 -6.85 34.40
N ALA A 512 43.85 -7.49 33.46
CA ALA A 512 44.24 -8.62 32.57
C ALA A 512 42.95 -9.05 31.83
N GLN A 513 42.80 -9.28 30.51
CA GLN A 513 43.65 -9.60 29.35
C GLN A 513 44.07 -11.08 29.14
N ARG A 514 43.54 -11.68 28.04
CA ARG A 514 44.10 -12.70 27.10
C ARG A 514 43.73 -14.22 27.19
N LEU A 515 43.12 -14.68 26.06
CA LEU A 515 43.51 -15.77 25.12
C LEU A 515 42.88 -17.21 25.15
N PHE A 516 43.00 -17.84 23.96
CA PHE A 516 42.72 -19.24 23.50
C PHE A 516 41.26 -19.63 23.16
N CYS A 517 40.95 -20.53 22.19
CA CYS A 517 41.56 -20.81 20.85
C CYS A 517 40.65 -21.74 19.98
N MET A 518 41.10 -22.09 18.76
CA MET A 518 40.38 -22.83 17.70
C MET A 518 40.48 -24.38 17.77
N SER A 519 39.55 -25.10 17.14
CA SER A 519 39.81 -26.36 16.37
C SER A 519 38.59 -26.73 15.48
N SER A 520 38.69 -27.79 14.66
CA SER A 520 38.13 -27.83 13.28
C SER A 520 37.78 -29.24 12.75
N ASN A 521 37.37 -29.31 11.45
CA ASN A 521 37.24 -30.49 10.55
C ASN A 521 35.91 -31.31 10.64
N SER A 522 35.43 -32.04 9.60
CA SER A 522 35.55 -31.97 8.11
C SER A 522 34.80 -33.15 7.42
N ALA A 523 34.55 -33.06 6.10
CA ALA A 523 34.37 -34.12 5.07
C ALA A 523 32.97 -34.38 4.47
N GLU A 524 32.95 -34.83 3.21
CA GLU A 524 31.80 -35.01 2.30
C GLU A 524 31.30 -36.47 2.15
N ASP A 525 30.12 -36.67 1.54
CA ASP A 525 29.72 -37.85 0.73
C ASP A 525 28.63 -37.45 -0.28
N ASP A 526 28.61 -38.07 -1.47
CA ASP A 526 27.73 -37.71 -2.60
C ASP A 526 26.53 -38.68 -2.77
N ARG A 527 25.40 -38.17 -3.29
CA ARG A 527 24.41 -38.94 -4.09
C ARG A 527 23.34 -38.06 -4.77
N GLU A 528 22.87 -38.51 -5.92
CA GLU A 528 21.91 -37.81 -6.80
C GLU A 528 20.46 -38.32 -6.62
N GLU A 529 19.51 -37.38 -6.64
CA GLU A 529 18.10 -37.48 -7.13
C GLU A 529 17.09 -38.47 -6.47
N PRO A 530 15.75 -38.25 -6.63
CA PRO A 530 15.06 -37.26 -7.49
C PRO A 530 14.25 -36.19 -6.74
N GLU A 531 13.53 -35.37 -7.53
CA GLU A 531 12.66 -34.24 -7.14
C GLU A 531 11.24 -34.70 -6.68
N ASP A 532 10.31 -33.74 -6.50
CA ASP A 532 8.87 -33.88 -6.14
C ASP A 532 8.48 -34.23 -4.67
N GLU A 533 8.72 -33.31 -3.71
CA GLU A 533 7.82 -33.13 -2.54
C GLU A 533 7.67 -31.63 -2.17
N ASP A 534 6.44 -31.09 -2.21
CA ASP A 534 6.10 -29.76 -1.67
C ASP A 534 6.15 -29.77 -0.13
N SER A 535 7.21 -29.21 0.46
CA SER A 535 7.42 -29.22 1.92
C SER A 535 6.49 -28.24 2.66
N ILE A 536 5.69 -28.78 3.58
CA ILE A 536 4.64 -28.06 4.34
C ILE A 536 5.15 -27.38 5.65
N ASP A 537 6.43 -27.56 6.00
CA ASP A 537 6.90 -27.44 7.39
C ASP A 537 7.40 -26.06 7.88
N ASP A 538 7.51 -25.03 7.03
CA ASP A 538 8.09 -23.70 7.36
C ASP A 538 7.19 -22.80 8.26
N CYS A 539 6.51 -23.37 9.26
CA CYS A 539 5.64 -22.67 10.22
C CYS A 539 5.84 -23.17 11.67
N LEU A 540 7.05 -23.64 12.01
CA LEU A 540 7.33 -24.39 13.24
C LEU A 540 8.59 -23.94 14.02
N GLU A 541 8.56 -22.77 14.65
CA GLU A 541 9.43 -22.47 15.81
C GLU A 541 8.71 -21.67 16.91
N LEU A 542 9.27 -21.61 18.14
CA LEU A 542 8.60 -21.14 19.36
C LEU A 542 9.57 -20.58 20.41
N ASP A 543 9.09 -19.65 21.23
CA ASP A 543 9.68 -19.29 22.54
C ASP A 543 8.57 -19.01 23.60
N PHE A 544 8.91 -19.04 24.89
CA PHE A 544 7.94 -19.06 26.00
C PHE A 544 8.27 -18.14 27.19
N GLY A 545 7.33 -17.25 27.52
CA GLY A 545 7.13 -16.71 28.88
C GLY A 545 6.45 -15.33 28.89
N SER A 546 5.82 -14.82 29.95
CA SER A 546 5.15 -15.37 31.15
C SER A 546 5.01 -14.23 32.17
N GLU A 547 3.82 -13.64 32.33
CA GLU A 547 3.19 -13.14 33.60
C GLU A 547 2.01 -12.16 33.29
N PRO A 548 1.05 -11.92 34.22
CA PRO A 548 -0.28 -11.37 33.87
C PRO A 548 -0.72 -10.07 34.57
N TRP A 549 -1.59 -9.27 33.91
CA TRP A 549 -2.30 -8.11 34.50
C TRP A 549 -3.81 -8.10 34.21
N ARG A 550 -4.56 -7.07 34.67
CA ARG A 550 -6.02 -7.12 34.90
C ARG A 550 -6.86 -6.17 34.03
N LEU A 551 -8.10 -6.61 33.74
CA LEU A 551 -9.16 -5.89 33.01
C LEU A 551 -9.81 -4.71 33.76
N SER A 552 -10.37 -3.77 32.98
CA SER A 552 -11.57 -2.98 33.32
C SER A 552 -12.55 -2.96 32.11
N ARG A 553 -13.56 -2.08 32.03
CA ARG A 553 -14.74 -2.23 31.14
C ARG A 553 -15.23 -0.93 30.48
N SER A 554 -16.21 -1.08 29.58
CA SER A 554 -17.09 -0.08 28.90
C SER A 554 -16.42 0.76 27.79
N ASP A 555 -17.01 0.99 26.61
CA ASP A 555 -18.31 0.55 26.03
C ASP A 555 -18.27 0.54 24.47
N GLY A 556 -19.11 -0.28 23.82
CA GLY A 556 -19.37 -0.26 22.37
C GLY A 556 -18.41 -1.09 21.49
N VAL A 557 -18.94 -1.90 20.56
CA VAL A 557 -18.14 -2.78 19.66
C VAL A 557 -18.84 -2.96 18.29
N VAL A 558 -18.05 -3.09 17.21
CA VAL A 558 -18.44 -3.34 15.81
C VAL A 558 -17.54 -4.48 15.26
N ALA A 559 -17.91 -5.13 14.16
CA ALA A 559 -17.11 -6.13 13.46
C ALA A 559 -17.23 -6.00 11.94
N THR A 560 -16.29 -6.56 11.18
CA THR A 560 -16.23 -6.53 9.71
C THR A 560 -16.05 -7.92 9.10
N GLY A 561 -16.40 -8.06 7.81
CA GLY A 561 -16.09 -9.25 7.01
C GLY A 561 -14.79 -9.05 6.24
N ILE A 562 -14.05 -10.14 5.99
CA ILE A 562 -12.76 -10.12 5.27
C ILE A 562 -13.00 -10.53 3.81
N SER A 563 -12.65 -9.65 2.87
CA SER A 563 -12.82 -9.79 1.41
C SER A 563 -11.79 -10.73 0.74
N SER A 564 -12.02 -11.10 -0.53
CA SER A 564 -11.08 -11.86 -1.38
C SER A 564 -11.21 -11.44 -2.85
N LEU A 565 -10.09 -11.31 -3.59
CA LEU A 565 -10.02 -10.45 -4.79
C LEU A 565 -8.92 -10.87 -5.79
N TRP A 566 -9.28 -11.09 -7.08
CA TRP A 566 -8.45 -11.73 -8.14
C TRP A 566 -8.05 -10.83 -9.32
N VAL A 567 -6.95 -11.19 -10.00
CA VAL A 567 -6.51 -10.71 -11.32
C VAL A 567 -6.42 -11.87 -12.36
N PRO A 568 -6.90 -11.71 -13.61
CA PRO A 568 -6.79 -12.73 -14.66
C PRO A 568 -5.41 -12.84 -15.31
N ASP A 569 -4.89 -14.07 -15.38
CA ASP A 569 -3.84 -14.48 -16.32
C ASP A 569 -4.26 -14.24 -17.78
N SER A 570 -3.32 -13.79 -18.61
CA SER A 570 -3.56 -13.45 -20.02
C SER A 570 -3.19 -14.59 -20.98
N GLU A 571 -4.01 -15.64 -21.06
CA GLU A 571 -3.83 -16.69 -22.08
C GLU A 571 -4.17 -16.19 -23.50
N ALA A 572 -3.17 -16.26 -24.39
CA ALA A 572 -3.30 -15.93 -25.80
C ALA A 572 -3.69 -17.14 -26.67
N ASP A 573 -4.89 -17.09 -27.27
CA ASP A 573 -5.38 -17.77 -28.49
C ASP A 573 -4.88 -19.20 -28.81
N MET A 574 -5.80 -20.18 -28.86
CA MET A 574 -5.73 -21.18 -29.95
C MET A 574 -7.07 -21.80 -30.39
N SER A 575 -7.67 -21.17 -31.41
CA SER A 575 -8.33 -21.83 -32.57
C SER A 575 -9.75 -22.48 -32.53
N THR A 576 -10.46 -22.23 -33.64
CA THR A 576 -11.70 -22.86 -34.22
C THR A 576 -13.04 -22.67 -33.53
#